data_AF-A0A317NW61-F1
#
_entry.id   AF-A0A317NW61-F1
#
_cell.length_a   1.000
_cell.length_b   1.000
_cell.length_c   1.000
_cell.angle_alpha   90.00
_cell.angle_beta   90.00
_cell.angle_gamma   90.00
#
_symmetry.space_group_name_H-M   'P 1'
#
loop_
_entity.id
_entity.type
_entity.pdbx_description
1 polymer ?
#
loop_
_entity_poly.entity_id
_entity_poly.type
_entity_poly.pdbx_seq_one_letter_code
_entity_poly.pdbx_strand_id
1 'polypeptide(L)'
;MDTSVVAIDFQQGLTDAWSSVAQFLPKAAAFLVILVVGWIIAKVVAKIVNAVLERVGFDRLVERGQLKQMMSRSKYDASDLLAKLAYYAILLIALQLGFGVFGPNPVSDLLNGIVAWLPKAAVAIIIVVIAAAIASAVSDLVTNMLGGMSYGPMLGRIAAVFIWGIGIIAALNQIGVATSVTTPVLIAVLATIGGILVVGVGGGLVRPMEQRWNNWLGNLESEMPAMKGQAEAYQRGREDAARVSGQGQAVPGAHAENAQQWVAPGAGYPEPGRPEWGGDTPR
;
A
#
# COMPACT_ATOMS: atom_id res chain seq x y z
N MET A 1 -71.44 29.89 -27.18
CA MET A 1 -71.06 28.91 -26.15
C MET A 1 -70.86 27.60 -26.88
N ASP A 2 -69.66 27.41 -27.45
CA ASP A 2 -69.35 26.20 -28.21
C ASP A 2 -68.82 25.14 -27.25
N THR A 3 -69.72 24.26 -26.82
CA THR A 3 -69.38 22.98 -26.22
C THR A 3 -68.85 22.06 -27.31
N SER A 4 -67.61 22.28 -27.73
CA SER A 4 -66.80 21.26 -28.41
C SER A 4 -66.42 20.22 -27.37
N VAL A 5 -67.39 19.37 -27.06
CA VAL A 5 -67.21 18.17 -26.24
C VAL A 5 -66.11 17.36 -26.93
N VAL A 6 -65.04 17.15 -26.18
CA VAL A 6 -63.92 16.25 -26.42
C VAL A 6 -64.44 14.92 -26.98
N ALA A 7 -64.48 14.79 -28.31
CA ALA A 7 -64.53 13.50 -28.96
C ALA A 7 -63.15 12.90 -28.74
N ILE A 8 -63.00 12.13 -27.67
CA ILE A 8 -61.86 11.22 -27.54
C ILE A 8 -62.02 10.25 -28.71
N ASP A 9 -61.25 10.45 -29.78
CA ASP A 9 -61.23 9.55 -30.93
C ASP A 9 -60.60 8.22 -30.50
N PHE A 10 -61.39 7.38 -29.82
CA PHE A 10 -61.00 6.04 -29.36
C PHE A 10 -60.44 5.18 -30.50
N GLN A 11 -60.89 5.45 -31.73
CA GLN A 11 -60.40 4.79 -32.94
C GLN A 11 -58.99 5.26 -33.35
N GLN A 12 -58.64 6.53 -33.15
CA GLN A 12 -57.28 7.03 -33.37
C GLN A 12 -56.33 6.49 -32.30
N GLY A 13 -56.74 6.55 -31.02
CA GLY A 13 -55.96 5.98 -29.92
C GLY A 13 -55.68 4.48 -30.07
N LEU A 14 -56.64 3.70 -30.58
CA LEU A 14 -56.44 2.27 -30.86
C LEU A 14 -55.48 2.03 -32.05
N THR A 15 -55.55 2.87 -33.08
CA THR A 15 -54.67 2.78 -34.26
C THR A 15 -53.22 3.15 -33.89
N ASP A 16 -53.04 4.17 -33.05
CA ASP A 16 -51.74 4.59 -32.54
C ASP A 16 -51.13 3.57 -31.57
N ALA A 17 -51.97 2.92 -30.75
CA ALA A 17 -51.54 1.80 -29.92
C ALA A 17 -51.09 0.60 -30.77
N TRP A 18 -51.83 0.26 -31.83
CA TRP A 18 -51.47 -0.83 -32.74
C TRP A 18 -50.17 -0.57 -33.50
N SER A 19 -49.96 0.67 -33.97
CA SER A 19 -48.72 1.05 -34.63
C SER A 19 -47.51 0.99 -33.69
N SER A 20 -47.69 1.40 -32.43
CA SER A 20 -46.67 1.31 -31.38
C SER A 20 -46.28 -0.14 -31.08
N VAL A 21 -47.25 -1.06 -31.00
CA VAL A 21 -47.00 -2.50 -30.83
C VAL A 21 -46.26 -3.09 -32.03
N ALA A 22 -46.68 -2.74 -33.25
CA ALA A 22 -46.04 -3.20 -34.48
C ALA A 22 -44.58 -2.73 -34.59
N GLN A 23 -44.24 -1.56 -34.06
CA GLN A 23 -42.85 -1.05 -34.01
C GLN A 23 -42.05 -1.63 -32.83
N PHE A 24 -42.70 -2.06 -31.74
CA PHE A 24 -42.05 -2.67 -30.59
C PHE A 24 -41.61 -4.11 -30.84
N LEU A 25 -42.42 -4.90 -31.55
CA LEU A 25 -42.17 -6.32 -31.81
C LEU A 25 -40.78 -6.60 -32.43
N PRO A 26 -40.36 -5.89 -33.51
CA PRO A 26 -39.03 -6.08 -34.10
C PRO A 26 -37.89 -5.77 -33.12
N LYS A 27 -38.04 -4.71 -32.30
CA LYS A 27 -37.05 -4.32 -31.28
C LYS A 27 -36.97 -5.35 -30.16
N ALA A 28 -38.11 -5.89 -29.72
CA ALA A 28 -38.17 -6.94 -28.72
C ALA A 28 -37.52 -8.25 -29.21
N ALA A 29 -37.72 -8.60 -30.49
CA ALA A 29 -37.04 -9.74 -31.09
C ALA A 29 -35.51 -9.53 -31.12
N ALA A 30 -35.03 -8.36 -31.55
CA ALA A 30 -33.62 -8.03 -31.54
C ALA A 30 -33.02 -8.04 -30.12
N PHE A 31 -33.74 -7.53 -29.12
CA PHE A 31 -33.37 -7.61 -27.71
C PHE A 31 -33.15 -9.06 -27.25
N LEU A 32 -34.09 -9.95 -27.56
CA LEU A 32 -34.00 -11.36 -27.19
C LEU A 32 -32.82 -12.05 -27.88
N VAL A 33 -32.57 -11.76 -29.15
CA VAL A 33 -31.40 -12.29 -29.87
C VAL A 33 -30.11 -11.86 -29.19
N ILE A 34 -29.97 -10.58 -28.82
CA ILE A 34 -28.79 -10.07 -28.12
C ILE A 34 -28.61 -10.77 -26.77
N LEU A 35 -29.68 -10.98 -26.00
CA LEU A 35 -29.60 -11.70 -24.73
C LEU A 35 -29.16 -13.15 -24.90
N VAL A 36 -29.69 -13.87 -25.90
CA VAL A 36 -29.31 -15.26 -26.15
C VAL A 36 -27.84 -15.35 -26.54
N VAL A 37 -27.38 -14.49 -27.46
CA VAL A 37 -25.97 -14.43 -27.87
C VAL A 37 -25.08 -14.07 -26.68
N GLY A 38 -25.44 -13.04 -25.93
CA GLY A 38 -24.71 -12.61 -24.75
C GLY A 38 -24.63 -13.67 -23.66
N TRP A 39 -25.69 -14.44 -23.44
CA TRP A 39 -25.70 -15.56 -22.51
C TRP A 39 -24.71 -16.66 -22.90
N ILE A 40 -24.64 -17.01 -24.19
CA ILE A 40 -23.68 -17.99 -24.73
C ILE A 40 -22.25 -17.47 -24.52
N ILE A 41 -21.98 -16.20 -24.88
CA ILE A 41 -20.67 -15.58 -24.70
C ILE A 41 -20.29 -15.57 -23.22
N ALA A 42 -21.20 -15.18 -22.32
CA ALA A 42 -20.96 -15.14 -20.88
C ALA A 42 -20.52 -16.52 -20.36
N LYS A 43 -21.16 -17.60 -20.81
CA LYS A 43 -20.81 -18.97 -20.41
C LYS A 43 -19.42 -19.39 -20.89
N VAL A 44 -19.04 -19.00 -22.11
CA VAL A 44 -17.70 -19.27 -22.66
C VAL A 44 -16.64 -18.48 -21.90
N VAL A 45 -16.85 -17.18 -21.71
CA VAL A 45 -15.91 -16.30 -21.00
C VAL A 45 -15.73 -16.77 -19.56
N ALA A 46 -16.81 -17.12 -18.85
CA ALA A 46 -16.72 -17.62 -17.48
C ALA A 46 -15.85 -18.88 -17.36
N LYS A 47 -15.97 -19.82 -18.31
CA LYS A 47 -15.10 -21.01 -18.35
C LYS A 47 -13.63 -20.64 -18.58
N ILE A 48 -13.36 -19.70 -19.48
CA ILE A 48 -12.00 -19.22 -19.74
C ILE A 48 -11.42 -18.57 -18.48
N VAL A 49 -12.19 -17.70 -17.82
CA VAL A 49 -11.79 -17.05 -16.58
C VAL A 49 -11.50 -18.09 -15.50
N ASN A 50 -12.36 -19.09 -15.30
CA ASN A 50 -12.12 -20.14 -14.32
C ASN A 50 -10.81 -20.89 -14.59
N ALA A 51 -10.62 -21.35 -15.83
CA ALA A 51 -9.43 -22.07 -16.24
C ALA A 51 -8.14 -21.24 -16.06
N VAL A 52 -8.21 -19.93 -16.31
CA VAL A 52 -7.07 -19.02 -16.07
C VAL A 52 -6.81 -18.88 -14.57
N LEU A 53 -7.85 -18.69 -13.75
CA LEU A 53 -7.73 -18.50 -12.30
C LEU A 53 -7.20 -19.74 -11.57
N GLU A 54 -7.68 -20.92 -11.95
CA GLU A 54 -7.16 -22.20 -11.47
C GLU A 54 -5.67 -22.35 -11.86
N ARG A 55 -5.31 -22.00 -13.10
CA ARG A 55 -3.94 -22.14 -13.62
C ARG A 55 -2.94 -21.19 -12.95
N VAL A 56 -3.35 -19.98 -12.57
CA VAL A 56 -2.52 -19.07 -11.76
C VAL A 56 -2.47 -19.47 -10.29
N GLY A 57 -3.23 -20.50 -9.89
CA GLY A 57 -3.25 -21.00 -8.51
C GLY A 57 -3.93 -20.04 -7.55
N PHE A 58 -4.92 -19.26 -8.00
CA PHE A 58 -5.65 -18.32 -7.15
C PHE A 58 -6.23 -19.00 -5.92
N ASP A 59 -6.76 -20.21 -6.08
CA ASP A 59 -7.31 -20.99 -4.97
C ASP A 59 -6.25 -21.26 -3.89
N ARG A 60 -5.00 -21.58 -4.29
CA ARG A 60 -3.89 -21.79 -3.35
C ARG A 60 -3.49 -20.52 -2.61
N LEU A 61 -3.53 -19.36 -3.28
CA LEU A 61 -3.25 -18.07 -2.63
C LEU A 61 -4.30 -17.75 -1.57
N VAL A 62 -5.56 -18.05 -1.85
CA VAL A 62 -6.68 -17.79 -0.94
C VAL A 62 -6.71 -18.81 0.22
N GLU A 63 -6.40 -20.07 -0.05
CA GLU A 63 -6.30 -21.14 0.95
C GLU A 63 -5.14 -20.94 1.94
N ARG A 64 -4.02 -20.37 1.49
CA ARG A 64 -2.88 -20.04 2.37
C ARG A 64 -3.14 -18.79 3.21
N GLY A 65 -4.08 -17.94 2.81
CA GLY A 65 -4.48 -16.73 3.53
C GLY A 65 -5.47 -16.99 4.66
N GLN A 66 -5.62 -16.00 5.55
CA GLN A 66 -6.68 -15.99 6.58
C GLN A 66 -8.10 -16.00 5.99
N LEU A 67 -8.25 -15.74 4.69
CA LEU A 67 -9.51 -15.86 3.95
C LEU A 67 -10.06 -17.31 3.92
N LYS A 68 -9.23 -18.33 4.15
CA LYS A 68 -9.67 -19.73 4.28
C LYS A 68 -10.80 -19.88 5.30
N GLN A 69 -10.74 -19.20 6.45
CA GLN A 69 -11.80 -19.30 7.47
C GLN A 69 -13.13 -18.73 6.97
N MET A 70 -13.09 -17.68 6.16
CA MET A 70 -14.28 -17.03 5.60
C MET A 70 -14.87 -17.82 4.43
N MET A 71 -14.02 -18.44 3.60
CA MET A 71 -14.44 -19.25 2.45
C MET A 71 -14.74 -20.71 2.78
N SER A 72 -14.24 -21.26 3.89
CA SER A 72 -14.50 -22.65 4.32
C SER A 72 -15.97 -22.97 4.60
N ARG A 73 -16.84 -21.95 4.70
CA ARG A 73 -18.30 -22.10 4.80
C ARG A 73 -19.01 -22.15 3.44
N SER A 74 -18.30 -21.87 2.35
CA SER A 74 -18.82 -21.90 0.98
C SER A 74 -18.47 -23.22 0.31
N LYS A 75 -19.41 -23.78 -0.47
CA LYS A 75 -19.17 -24.96 -1.34
C LYS A 75 -18.44 -24.62 -2.64
N TYR A 76 -18.18 -23.33 -2.89
CA TYR A 76 -17.54 -22.84 -4.10
C TYR A 76 -16.11 -22.39 -3.82
N ASP A 77 -15.20 -22.77 -4.71
CA ASP A 77 -13.81 -22.31 -4.72
C ASP A 77 -13.72 -20.82 -5.09
N ALA A 78 -12.57 -20.21 -4.80
CA ALA A 78 -12.40 -18.77 -5.00
C ALA A 78 -12.41 -18.40 -6.49
N SER A 79 -11.82 -19.26 -7.32
CA SER A 79 -11.85 -19.21 -8.78
C SER A 79 -13.28 -19.25 -9.33
N ASP A 80 -14.11 -20.19 -8.87
CA ASP A 80 -15.50 -20.34 -9.30
C ASP A 80 -16.34 -19.09 -9.01
N LEU A 81 -16.14 -18.46 -7.85
CA LEU A 81 -16.85 -17.23 -7.50
C LEU A 81 -16.50 -16.08 -8.45
N LEU A 82 -15.21 -15.93 -8.79
CA LEU A 82 -14.76 -14.91 -9.74
C LEU A 82 -15.23 -15.23 -11.17
N ALA A 83 -15.22 -16.49 -11.58
CA ALA A 83 -15.75 -16.92 -12.86
C ALA A 83 -17.26 -16.64 -12.98
N LYS A 84 -18.01 -16.87 -11.90
CA LYS A 84 -19.44 -16.54 -11.82
C LYS A 84 -19.68 -15.03 -11.81
N LEU A 85 -18.82 -14.26 -11.16
CA LEU A 85 -18.86 -12.80 -11.23
C LEU A 85 -18.63 -12.30 -12.66
N ALA A 86 -17.65 -12.87 -13.36
CA ALA A 86 -17.39 -12.58 -14.77
C ALA A 86 -18.59 -12.97 -15.68
N TYR A 87 -19.24 -14.12 -15.42
CA TYR A 87 -20.47 -14.50 -16.11
C TYR A 87 -21.54 -13.42 -15.99
N TYR A 88 -21.85 -12.98 -14.77
CA TYR A 88 -22.87 -11.95 -14.55
C TYR A 88 -22.44 -10.59 -15.12
N ALA A 89 -21.15 -10.26 -15.08
CA ALA A 89 -20.60 -9.05 -15.69
C ALA A 89 -20.87 -9.02 -17.21
N ILE A 90 -20.55 -10.11 -17.92
CA ILE A 90 -20.84 -10.21 -19.37
C ILE A 90 -22.35 -10.22 -19.64
N LEU A 91 -23.14 -10.88 -18.80
CA LEU A 91 -24.60 -10.87 -18.92
C LEU A 91 -25.19 -9.47 -18.74
N LEU A 92 -24.64 -8.66 -17.82
CA LEU A 92 -25.02 -7.26 -17.66
C LEU A 92 -24.68 -6.42 -18.89
N ILE A 93 -23.53 -6.65 -19.53
CA ILE A 93 -23.17 -6.01 -20.80
C ILE A 93 -24.16 -6.40 -21.90
N ALA A 94 -24.51 -7.67 -22.00
CA ALA A 94 -25.52 -8.13 -22.95
C ALA A 94 -26.89 -7.48 -22.70
N LEU A 95 -27.27 -7.34 -21.43
CA LEU A 95 -28.51 -6.69 -21.01
C LEU A 95 -28.51 -5.20 -21.37
N GLN A 96 -27.40 -4.49 -21.15
CA GLN A 96 -27.19 -3.10 -21.56
C GLN A 96 -27.35 -2.94 -23.08
N LEU A 97 -26.66 -3.76 -23.87
CA LEU A 97 -26.74 -3.73 -25.33
C LEU A 97 -28.17 -4.05 -25.81
N GLY A 98 -28.83 -5.01 -25.16
CA GLY A 98 -30.23 -5.31 -25.41
C GLY A 98 -31.11 -4.09 -25.18
N PHE A 99 -31.08 -3.50 -23.99
CA PHE A 99 -31.92 -2.33 -23.67
C PHE A 99 -31.60 -1.11 -24.54
N GLY A 100 -30.37 -1.00 -25.05
CA GLY A 100 -29.96 0.01 -26.03
C GLY A 100 -30.75 -0.03 -27.35
N VAL A 101 -31.31 -1.19 -27.75
CA VAL A 101 -32.13 -1.33 -28.97
C VAL A 101 -33.42 -0.50 -28.89
N PHE A 102 -33.93 -0.27 -27.68
CA PHE A 102 -35.12 0.55 -27.47
C PHE A 102 -34.83 2.05 -27.48
N GLY A 103 -33.56 2.45 -27.53
CA GLY A 103 -33.10 3.84 -27.48
C GLY A 103 -32.70 4.29 -26.06
N PRO A 104 -32.40 5.59 -25.89
CA PRO A 104 -32.03 6.16 -24.59
C PRO A 104 -33.16 5.96 -23.58
N ASN A 105 -32.86 5.32 -22.46
CA ASN A 105 -33.82 5.11 -21.38
C ASN A 105 -33.08 5.03 -20.03
N PRO A 106 -33.77 5.32 -18.91
CA PRO A 106 -33.15 5.34 -17.59
C PRO A 106 -32.52 4.00 -17.19
N VAL A 107 -33.07 2.87 -17.66
CA VAL A 107 -32.54 1.53 -17.35
C VAL A 107 -31.19 1.32 -18.03
N SER A 108 -31.06 1.70 -19.31
CA SER A 108 -29.81 1.70 -20.06
C SER A 108 -28.77 2.59 -19.40
N ASP A 109 -29.14 3.75 -18.88
CA ASP A 109 -28.20 4.66 -18.21
C ASP A 109 -27.64 4.08 -16.91
N LEU A 110 -28.50 3.43 -16.11
CA LEU A 110 -28.06 2.70 -14.91
C LEU A 110 -27.13 1.54 -15.28
N LEU A 111 -27.49 0.76 -16.30
CA LEU A 111 -26.68 -0.34 -16.80
C LEU A 111 -25.33 0.14 -17.35
N ASN A 112 -25.30 1.26 -18.07
CA ASN A 112 -24.08 1.91 -18.57
C ASN A 112 -23.14 2.23 -17.39
N GLY A 113 -23.66 2.78 -16.30
CA GLY A 113 -22.89 3.09 -15.09
C GLY A 113 -22.28 1.84 -14.45
N ILE A 114 -23.08 0.78 -14.31
CA ILE A 114 -22.62 -0.51 -13.75
C ILE A 114 -21.57 -1.15 -14.66
N VAL A 115 -21.77 -1.13 -15.97
CA VAL A 115 -20.83 -1.72 -16.93
C VAL A 115 -19.53 -0.92 -16.99
N ALA A 116 -19.58 0.42 -16.94
CA ALA A 116 -18.40 1.26 -16.85
C ALA A 116 -17.59 1.04 -15.55
N TRP A 117 -18.23 0.49 -14.51
CA TRP A 117 -17.59 0.10 -13.26
C TRP A 117 -16.94 -1.30 -13.33
N LEU A 118 -17.34 -2.19 -14.23
CA LEU A 118 -16.76 -3.53 -14.37
C LEU A 118 -15.24 -3.54 -14.65
N PRO A 119 -14.69 -2.71 -15.57
CA PRO A 119 -13.24 -2.64 -15.77
C PRO A 119 -12.49 -2.23 -14.50
N LYS A 120 -13.05 -1.29 -13.72
CA LYS A 120 -12.49 -0.85 -12.45
C LYS A 120 -12.45 -1.99 -11.43
N ALA A 121 -13.56 -2.74 -11.32
CA ALA A 121 -13.63 -3.92 -10.47
C ALA A 121 -12.60 -4.99 -10.86
N ALA A 122 -12.39 -5.22 -12.17
CA ALA A 122 -11.39 -6.17 -12.65
C ALA A 122 -9.96 -5.76 -12.24
N VAL A 123 -9.59 -4.49 -12.41
CA VAL A 123 -8.28 -3.98 -11.96
C VAL A 123 -8.13 -4.08 -10.44
N ALA A 124 -9.20 -3.80 -9.68
CA ALA A 124 -9.18 -3.93 -8.23
C ALA A 124 -8.93 -5.38 -7.78
N ILE A 125 -9.57 -6.36 -8.44
CA ILE A 125 -9.31 -7.79 -8.18
C ILE A 125 -7.85 -8.13 -8.46
N ILE A 126 -7.28 -7.66 -9.58
CA ILE A 126 -5.87 -7.88 -9.91
C ILE A 126 -4.94 -7.32 -8.81
N ILE A 127 -5.22 -6.11 -8.33
CA ILE A 127 -4.46 -5.49 -7.22
C ILE A 127 -4.51 -6.36 -5.96
N VAL A 128 -5.69 -6.85 -5.59
CA VAL A 128 -5.86 -7.73 -4.41
C VAL A 128 -5.06 -9.02 -4.57
N VAL A 129 -5.09 -9.64 -5.75
CA VAL A 129 -4.32 -10.87 -6.05
C VAL A 129 -2.83 -10.62 -5.87
N ILE A 130 -2.31 -9.55 -6.47
CA ILE A 130 -0.88 -9.19 -6.39
C ILE A 130 -0.50 -8.87 -4.93
N ALA A 131 -1.31 -8.10 -4.21
CA ALA A 131 -1.07 -7.78 -2.82
C ALA A 131 -1.05 -9.04 -1.93
N ALA A 132 -1.95 -9.99 -2.15
CA ALA A 132 -1.97 -11.26 -1.43
C ALA A 132 -0.71 -12.11 -1.68
N ALA A 133 -0.25 -12.16 -2.94
CA ALA A 133 0.98 -12.83 -3.31
C ALA A 133 2.21 -12.20 -2.62
N ILE A 134 2.31 -10.87 -2.62
CA ILE A 134 3.39 -10.15 -1.95
C ILE A 134 3.31 -10.34 -0.43
N ALA A 135 2.12 -10.23 0.16
CA ALA A 135 1.93 -10.37 1.60
C ALA A 135 2.37 -11.74 2.11
N SER A 136 2.01 -12.82 1.39
CA SER A 136 2.44 -14.18 1.74
C SER A 136 3.95 -14.36 1.59
N ALA A 137 4.53 -13.93 0.46
CA ALA A 137 5.97 -14.01 0.24
C ALA A 137 6.78 -13.25 1.30
N VAL A 138 6.33 -12.05 1.68
CA VAL A 138 7.00 -11.24 2.72
C VAL A 138 6.83 -11.87 4.10
N SER A 139 5.64 -12.37 4.45
CA SER A 139 5.43 -13.07 5.72
C SER A 139 6.33 -14.30 5.85
N ASP A 140 6.43 -15.10 4.79
CA ASP A 140 7.27 -16.30 4.77
C ASP A 140 8.76 -15.92 4.89
N LEU A 141 9.20 -14.90 4.15
CA LEU A 141 10.57 -14.39 4.22
C LEU A 141 10.91 -13.91 5.64
N VAL A 142 10.07 -13.07 6.24
CA VAL A 142 10.28 -12.55 7.61
C VAL A 142 10.27 -13.67 8.63
N THR A 143 9.35 -14.63 8.51
CA THR A 143 9.25 -15.77 9.42
C THR A 143 10.47 -16.69 9.32
N ASN A 144 10.97 -16.92 8.10
CA ASN A 144 12.15 -17.76 7.88
C ASN A 144 13.44 -17.06 8.35
N MET A 145 13.59 -15.77 8.09
CA MET A 145 14.76 -14.97 8.53
C MET A 145 14.82 -14.86 10.05
N LEU A 146 13.67 -14.79 10.71
CA LEU A 146 13.56 -14.70 12.17
C LEU A 146 13.24 -16.05 12.82
N GLY A 147 13.40 -17.16 12.10
CA GLY A 147 13.01 -18.51 12.54
C GLY A 147 13.72 -19.01 13.80
N GLY A 148 14.84 -18.38 14.18
CA GLY A 148 15.54 -18.64 15.45
C GLY A 148 14.89 -17.98 16.68
N MET A 149 13.79 -17.24 16.50
CA MET A 149 13.23 -16.34 17.49
C MET A 149 11.71 -16.51 17.60
N SER A 150 11.17 -16.62 18.82
CA SER A 150 9.74 -16.94 19.05
C SER A 150 8.77 -15.91 18.45
N TYR A 151 9.23 -14.69 18.18
CA TYR A 151 8.45 -13.59 17.60
C TYR A 151 8.52 -13.49 16.07
N GLY A 152 9.33 -14.31 15.38
CA GLY A 152 9.42 -14.33 13.92
C GLY A 152 8.07 -14.49 13.20
N PRO A 153 7.24 -15.48 13.57
CA PRO A 153 5.90 -15.66 12.99
C PRO A 153 4.96 -14.47 13.25
N MET A 154 5.09 -13.80 14.40
CA MET A 154 4.27 -12.63 14.72
C MET A 154 4.66 -11.44 13.83
N LEU A 155 5.95 -11.20 13.66
CA LEU A 155 6.44 -10.10 12.83
C LEU A 155 6.09 -10.31 11.35
N GLY A 156 6.18 -11.55 10.85
CA GLY A 156 5.74 -11.90 9.50
C GLY A 156 4.25 -11.63 9.29
N ARG A 157 3.40 -11.99 10.27
CA ARG A 157 1.96 -11.67 10.23
C ARG A 157 1.69 -10.17 10.23
N ILE A 158 2.39 -9.38 11.05
CA ILE A 158 2.24 -7.92 11.07
C ILE A 158 2.59 -7.35 9.69
N ALA A 159 3.71 -7.74 9.10
CA ALA A 159 4.11 -7.31 7.77
C ALA A 159 3.05 -7.65 6.70
N ALA A 160 2.51 -8.88 6.72
CA ALA A 160 1.42 -9.27 5.83
C ALA A 160 0.17 -8.43 6.01
N VAL A 161 -0.22 -8.11 7.26
CA VAL A 161 -1.39 -7.26 7.55
C VAL A 161 -1.19 -5.85 7.00
N PHE A 162 0.01 -5.28 7.13
CA PHE A 162 0.33 -3.96 6.54
C PHE A 162 0.21 -3.99 5.00
N ILE A 163 0.76 -5.01 4.34
CA ILE A 163 0.68 -5.14 2.88
C ILE A 163 -0.78 -5.34 2.43
N TRP A 164 -1.55 -6.16 3.16
CA TRP A 164 -2.98 -6.32 2.92
C TRP A 164 -3.74 -5.01 3.08
N GLY A 165 -3.44 -4.22 4.11
CA GLY A 165 -4.04 -2.90 4.31
C GLY A 165 -3.82 -1.97 3.11
N ILE A 166 -2.58 -1.87 2.64
CA ILE A 166 -2.24 -1.06 1.46
C ILE A 166 -2.92 -1.60 0.20
N GLY A 167 -2.89 -2.93 -0.01
CA GLY A 167 -3.52 -3.57 -1.16
C GLY A 167 -5.04 -3.39 -1.21
N ILE A 168 -5.72 -3.50 -0.07
CA ILE A 168 -7.16 -3.26 0.06
C ILE A 168 -7.47 -1.80 -0.24
N ILE A 169 -6.73 -0.85 0.33
CA ILE A 169 -6.93 0.58 0.06
C ILE A 169 -6.75 0.87 -1.43
N ALA A 170 -5.70 0.34 -2.06
CA ALA A 170 -5.47 0.50 -3.49
C ALA A 170 -6.60 -0.10 -4.34
N ALA A 171 -7.10 -1.28 -3.99
CA ALA A 171 -8.23 -1.92 -4.66
C ALA A 171 -9.54 -1.11 -4.49
N LEU A 172 -9.83 -0.64 -3.28
CA LEU A 172 -11.00 0.22 -3.00
C LEU A 172 -10.93 1.56 -3.75
N ASN A 173 -9.73 2.14 -3.87
CA ASN A 173 -9.49 3.33 -4.68
C ASN A 173 -9.83 3.09 -6.15
N GLN A 174 -9.43 1.93 -6.69
CA GLN A 174 -9.70 1.59 -8.08
C GLN A 174 -11.20 1.47 -8.38
N ILE A 175 -11.97 0.90 -7.44
CA ILE A 175 -13.42 0.72 -7.54
C ILE A 175 -14.17 2.08 -7.55
N GLY A 176 -13.53 3.15 -7.07
CA GLY A 176 -14.15 4.49 -7.00
C GLY A 176 -15.07 4.70 -5.80
N VAL A 177 -15.15 3.73 -4.88
CA VAL A 177 -15.77 3.93 -3.55
C VAL A 177 -14.96 4.95 -2.73
N ALA A 178 -13.67 5.08 -3.05
CA ALA A 178 -12.75 5.88 -2.25
C ALA A 178 -12.98 7.39 -2.28
N THR A 179 -13.45 7.97 -3.38
CA THR A 179 -13.55 9.44 -3.44
C THR A 179 -14.72 9.98 -2.61
N SER A 180 -15.80 9.20 -2.45
CA SER A 180 -16.97 9.62 -1.68
C SER A 180 -16.89 9.30 -0.20
N VAL A 181 -16.15 8.26 0.20
CA VAL A 181 -16.08 7.81 1.61
C VAL A 181 -14.66 7.86 2.17
N THR A 182 -13.66 7.38 1.43
CA THR A 182 -12.27 7.31 1.93
C THR A 182 -11.62 8.68 2.02
N THR A 183 -11.82 9.57 1.05
CA THR A 183 -11.24 10.92 1.07
C THR A 183 -11.71 11.72 2.29
N PRO A 184 -13.02 11.81 2.61
CA PRO A 184 -13.48 12.48 3.82
C PRO A 184 -12.93 11.85 5.11
N VAL A 185 -12.85 10.51 5.18
CA VAL A 185 -12.30 9.81 6.37
C VAL A 185 -10.81 10.08 6.54
N LEU A 186 -10.03 10.03 5.46
CA LEU A 186 -8.59 10.36 5.48
C LEU A 186 -8.37 11.81 5.91
N ILE A 187 -9.12 12.75 5.32
CA ILE A 187 -9.08 14.16 5.71
C ILE A 187 -9.44 14.28 7.19
N ALA A 188 -10.48 13.61 7.68
CA ALA A 188 -10.89 13.67 9.08
C ALA A 188 -9.80 13.14 10.04
N VAL A 189 -9.19 12.00 9.72
CA VAL A 189 -8.10 11.43 10.52
C VAL A 189 -6.87 12.35 10.50
N LEU A 190 -6.44 12.82 9.32
CA LEU A 190 -5.31 13.73 9.19
C LEU A 190 -5.59 15.09 9.83
N ALA A 191 -6.80 15.62 9.71
CA ALA A 191 -7.24 16.85 10.37
C ALA A 191 -7.30 16.66 11.89
N THR A 192 -7.64 15.47 12.38
CA THR A 192 -7.61 15.17 13.81
C THR A 192 -6.17 15.12 14.31
N ILE A 193 -5.29 14.38 13.65
CA ILE A 193 -3.86 14.28 14.03
C ILE A 193 -3.19 15.66 13.91
N GLY A 194 -3.39 16.35 12.79
CA GLY A 194 -2.88 17.69 12.55
C GLY A 194 -3.46 18.70 13.54
N GLY A 195 -4.76 18.61 13.85
CA GLY A 195 -5.42 19.44 14.86
C GLY A 195 -4.84 19.21 16.25
N ILE A 196 -4.62 17.96 16.66
CA ILE A 196 -3.96 17.62 17.92
C ILE A 196 -2.54 18.19 17.97
N LEU A 197 -1.77 18.10 16.88
CA LEU A 197 -0.42 18.65 16.79
C LEU A 197 -0.43 20.19 16.86
N VAL A 198 -1.30 20.85 16.10
CA VAL A 198 -1.44 22.31 16.09
C VAL A 198 -1.87 22.82 17.46
N VAL A 199 -2.81 22.16 18.13
CA VAL A 199 -3.26 22.53 19.49
C VAL A 199 -2.19 22.20 20.54
N GLY A 200 -1.52 21.05 20.43
CA GLY A 200 -0.47 20.64 21.39
C GLY A 200 0.79 21.49 21.31
N VAL A 201 1.28 21.76 20.10
CA VAL A 201 2.49 22.56 19.87
C VAL A 201 2.18 24.06 19.91
N GLY A 202 1.09 24.49 19.28
CA GLY A 202 0.71 25.91 19.18
C GLY A 202 -0.03 26.46 20.41
N GLY A 203 -0.73 25.64 21.19
CA GLY A 203 -1.53 26.09 22.34
C GLY A 203 -0.83 25.98 23.71
N GLY A 204 0.02 24.96 23.90
CA GLY A 204 0.62 24.67 25.21
C GLY A 204 2.14 24.87 25.32
N LEU A 205 2.87 24.83 24.20
CA LEU A 205 4.34 24.79 24.19
C LEU A 205 5.02 26.06 23.70
N VAL A 206 4.27 27.07 23.26
CA VAL A 206 4.83 28.35 22.78
C VAL A 206 5.72 29.00 23.84
N ARG A 207 5.21 29.16 25.07
CA ARG A 207 5.95 29.79 26.17
C ARG A 207 7.25 29.05 26.57
N PRO A 208 7.27 27.72 26.77
CA PRO A 208 8.53 27.02 27.07
C PRO A 208 9.50 26.97 25.88
N MET A 209 9.00 27.05 24.64
CA MET A 209 9.85 27.05 23.44
C MET A 209 10.53 28.42 23.24
N GLU A 210 9.83 29.52 23.54
CA GLU A 210 10.42 30.87 23.63
C GLU A 210 11.55 30.90 24.67
N GLN A 211 11.35 30.31 25.85
CA GLN A 211 12.37 30.26 26.90
C GLN A 211 13.61 29.45 26.48
N ARG A 212 13.43 28.32 25.78
CA ARG A 212 14.55 27.52 25.26
C ARG A 212 15.35 28.26 24.19
N TRP A 213 14.66 28.99 23.32
CA TRP A 213 15.32 29.77 22.27
C TRP A 213 16.16 30.90 22.85
N ASN A 214 15.64 31.60 23.86
CA ASN A 214 16.35 32.67 24.56
C ASN A 214 17.59 32.14 25.30
N ASN A 215 17.50 30.97 25.94
CA ASN A 215 18.65 30.34 26.60
C ASN A 215 19.73 29.87 25.62
N TRP A 216 19.32 29.35 24.46
CA TRP A 216 20.26 28.92 23.42
C TRP A 216 20.99 30.12 22.79
N LEU A 217 20.25 31.20 22.50
CA LEU A 217 20.84 32.45 22.02
C LEU A 217 21.77 33.08 23.07
N GLY A 218 21.41 33.06 24.35
CA GLY A 218 22.25 33.56 25.44
C GLY A 218 23.54 32.78 25.63
N ASN A 219 23.50 31.44 25.51
CA ASN A 219 24.69 30.61 25.61
C ASN A 219 25.65 30.83 24.43
N LEU A 220 25.12 30.98 23.22
CA LEU A 220 25.93 31.32 22.05
C LEU A 220 26.64 32.67 22.22
N GLU A 221 25.96 33.65 22.82
CA GLU A 221 26.56 34.96 23.10
C GLU A 221 27.68 34.88 24.13
N SER A 222 27.56 33.99 25.11
CA SER A 222 28.61 33.73 26.11
C SER A 222 29.80 32.92 25.58
N GLU A 223 29.60 32.05 24.59
CA GLU A 223 30.66 31.22 24.00
C GLU A 223 31.40 31.91 22.85
N MET A 224 30.78 32.89 22.16
CA MET A 224 31.43 33.69 21.12
C MET A 224 32.78 34.33 21.55
N PRO A 225 32.94 34.93 22.74
CA PRO A 225 34.24 35.44 23.19
C PRO A 225 35.25 34.32 23.52
N ALA A 226 34.80 33.16 24.00
CA ALA A 226 35.68 32.01 24.27
C ALA A 226 36.16 31.32 22.98
N MET A 227 35.30 31.23 21.97
CA MET A 227 35.65 30.71 20.64
C MET A 227 36.66 31.62 19.92
N LYS A 228 36.54 32.94 20.06
CA LYS A 228 37.54 33.90 19.54
C LYS A 228 38.91 33.69 20.19
N GLY A 229 38.97 33.47 21.50
CA GLY A 229 40.23 33.17 22.20
C GLY A 229 40.89 31.84 21.77
N GLN A 230 40.10 30.79 21.53
CA GLN A 230 40.61 29.51 21.02
C GLN A 230 41.07 29.58 19.56
N ALA A 231 40.37 30.33 18.72
CA ALA A 231 40.77 30.53 17.32
C ALA A 231 42.12 31.25 17.21
N GLU A 232 42.36 32.26 18.05
CA GLU A 232 43.64 32.97 18.11
C GLU A 232 44.79 32.08 18.63
N ALA A 233 44.54 31.26 19.66
CA ALA A 233 45.53 30.32 20.18
C ALA A 233 45.89 29.23 19.17
N TYR A 234 44.90 28.73 18.41
CA TYR A 234 45.11 27.72 17.37
C TYR A 234 45.89 28.27 16.17
N GLN A 235 45.64 29.52 15.78
CA GLN A 235 46.40 30.19 14.73
C GLN A 235 47.87 30.41 15.13
N ARG A 236 48.12 30.84 16.37
CA ARG A 236 49.48 31.05 16.90
C ARG A 236 50.30 29.76 16.93
N GLY A 237 49.71 28.64 17.39
CA GLY A 237 50.37 27.33 17.37
C GLY A 237 50.67 26.81 15.97
N ARG A 238 49.83 27.13 14.98
CA ARG A 238 50.05 26.76 13.57
C ARG A 238 51.19 27.55 12.95
N GLU A 239 51.32 28.83 13.26
CA GLU A 239 52.43 29.67 12.83
C GLU A 239 53.77 29.22 13.43
N ASP A 240 53.77 28.85 14.71
CA ASP A 240 54.96 28.34 15.40
C ASP A 240 55.41 26.99 14.81
N ALA A 241 54.47 26.08 14.53
CA ALA A 241 54.77 24.81 13.86
C ALA A 241 55.32 25.02 12.44
N ALA A 242 54.80 25.99 11.70
CA ALA A 242 55.29 26.33 10.36
C ALA A 242 56.73 26.90 10.40
N ARG A 243 57.06 27.72 11.41
CA ARG A 243 58.42 28.24 11.62
C ARG A 243 59.43 27.13 11.95
N VAL A 244 59.05 26.15 12.77
CA VAL A 244 59.90 25.00 13.11
C VAL A 244 60.12 24.09 11.89
N SER A 245 59.11 23.93 11.03
CA SER A 245 59.25 23.13 9.80
C SER A 245 60.13 23.78 8.71
N GLY A 246 60.39 25.09 8.76
CA GLY A 246 61.22 25.82 7.80
C GLY A 246 62.73 25.75 8.06
N GLN A 247 63.19 25.19 9.18
CA GLN A 247 64.62 25.16 9.56
C GLN A 247 65.27 23.77 9.60
N GLY A 248 64.60 22.71 9.15
CA GLY A 248 65.10 21.34 9.25
C GLY A 248 65.26 20.63 7.91
N GLN A 249 66.23 21.03 7.08
CA GLN A 249 66.60 20.25 5.88
C GLN A 249 68.12 20.19 5.69
N ALA A 250 68.76 19.15 6.26
CA ALA A 250 69.96 18.50 5.74
C ALA A 250 70.40 17.31 6.62
N VAL A 251 70.12 16.07 6.20
CA VAL A 251 71.04 14.92 6.42
C VAL A 251 70.86 13.90 5.26
N PRO A 252 71.84 13.71 4.37
CA PRO A 252 71.93 12.55 3.49
C PRO A 252 72.63 11.37 4.21
N GLY A 253 72.21 10.14 3.87
CA GLY A 253 72.40 8.93 4.69
C GLY A 253 73.78 8.29 4.74
N ALA A 254 73.89 7.22 5.54
CA ALA A 254 74.74 6.06 5.28
C ALA A 254 74.46 4.92 6.30
N HIS A 255 74.69 3.69 5.81
CA HIS A 255 74.90 2.41 6.50
C HIS A 255 73.69 1.53 6.83
N ALA A 256 73.50 0.58 5.91
CA ALA A 256 72.94 -0.74 6.12
C ALA A 256 73.82 -1.56 7.07
N GLU A 257 73.20 -2.29 8.01
CA GLU A 257 73.74 -3.56 8.47
C GLU A 257 72.67 -4.46 9.10
N ASN A 258 72.72 -5.73 8.70
CA ASN A 258 72.08 -6.90 9.30
C ASN A 258 70.55 -7.06 9.20
N ALA A 259 70.16 -7.64 8.06
CA ALA A 259 69.12 -8.66 8.05
C ALA A 259 69.67 -9.96 8.67
N GLN A 260 69.05 -10.48 9.72
CA GLN A 260 68.60 -11.88 9.85
C GLN A 260 68.11 -12.20 11.27
N GLN A 261 67.17 -13.16 11.30
CA GLN A 261 66.72 -13.94 12.46
C GLN A 261 65.77 -13.21 13.43
N TRP A 262 64.49 -13.61 13.45
CA TRP A 262 63.95 -14.56 14.43
C TRP A 262 62.46 -14.83 14.14
N VAL A 263 62.08 -16.11 14.24
CA VAL A 263 60.74 -16.67 14.03
C VAL A 263 59.91 -16.57 15.32
N ALA A 264 58.58 -16.46 15.16
CA ALA A 264 57.47 -16.30 16.11
C ALA A 264 57.54 -17.12 17.43
N PRO A 265 56.81 -16.76 18.51
CA PRO A 265 55.39 -17.14 18.61
C PRO A 265 54.49 -16.15 19.40
N GLY A 266 53.17 -16.40 19.34
CA GLY A 266 52.11 -15.49 19.77
C GLY A 266 51.99 -15.22 21.27
N ALA A 267 51.18 -14.20 21.57
CA ALA A 267 50.62 -13.95 22.89
C ALA A 267 49.23 -13.31 22.70
N GLY A 268 48.20 -14.10 22.95
CA GLY A 268 46.85 -13.60 23.18
C GLY A 268 46.69 -13.23 24.66
N TYR A 269 46.03 -12.11 24.91
CA TYR A 269 45.41 -11.73 26.17
C TYR A 269 44.24 -10.80 25.81
N PRO A 270 43.11 -10.81 26.55
CA PRO A 270 43.11 -10.73 28.01
C PRO A 270 42.07 -11.60 28.74
N GLU A 271 42.34 -11.93 30.00
CA GLU A 271 41.31 -12.38 30.93
C GLU A 271 41.51 -11.68 32.29
N PRO A 272 40.50 -10.93 32.79
CA PRO A 272 40.59 -10.28 34.09
C PRO A 272 39.83 -11.08 35.16
N GLY A 273 40.49 -11.27 36.31
CA GLY A 273 39.83 -11.27 37.61
C GLY A 273 39.71 -12.61 38.33
N ARG A 274 40.46 -12.76 39.42
CA ARG A 274 39.99 -13.44 40.64
C ARG A 274 40.52 -12.72 41.88
N PRO A 275 39.67 -12.44 42.88
CA PRO A 275 40.14 -11.96 44.18
C PRO A 275 40.54 -13.13 45.09
N GLU A 276 41.59 -12.89 45.86
CA GLU A 276 42.10 -13.74 46.93
C GLU A 276 41.08 -13.86 48.08
N TRP A 277 41.00 -15.06 48.65
CA TRP A 277 40.53 -15.25 50.03
C TRP A 277 41.46 -16.26 50.71
N GLY A 278 42.20 -15.76 51.69
CA GLY A 278 42.90 -16.58 52.69
C GLY A 278 41.99 -16.93 53.86
N GLY A 279 42.40 -17.95 54.63
CA GLY A 279 41.90 -18.20 55.97
C GLY A 279 41.72 -19.67 56.33
N ASP A 280 42.66 -20.18 57.15
CA ASP A 280 42.51 -21.13 58.26
C ASP A 280 41.99 -22.56 57.99
N THR A 281 42.62 -23.63 58.48
CA THR A 281 42.93 -23.94 59.88
C THR A 281 43.90 -25.14 59.98
N PRO A 282 44.64 -25.31 61.10
CA PRO A 282 45.50 -26.47 61.33
C PRO A 282 44.89 -27.50 62.29
N ARG A 283 44.97 -28.79 61.92
CA ARG A 283 45.42 -29.97 62.69
C ARG A 283 44.79 -31.25 62.18
#